data_AF-A0A6L9KKJ0-F1
#
_entry.id   AF-A0A6L9KKJ0-F1
#
_cell.length_a   1.000
_cell.length_b   1.000
_cell.length_c   1.000
_cell.angle_alpha   90.00
_cell.angle_beta   90.00
_cell.angle_gamma   90.00
#
_symmetry.space_group_name_H-M   'P 1'
#
loop_
_entity.id
_entity.type
_entity.pdbx_description
1 polymer ?
#
loop_
_entity_poly.entity_id
_entity_poly.type
_entity_poly.pdbx_seq_one_letter_code
_entity_poly.pdbx_strand_id
1 'polypeptide(L)'
;MTNSKYAGFFPELINNEADETTRPLPIQELPRQFQIDHEMAVIRTHHARIASAIDMFWGHKDCVEYLHQLILNGGDGVGRTRIGFKHEVLAAFMHLITLHDLPEN
;
A
#
# COMPACT_ATOMS: atom_id res chain seq x y z
N MET A 1 -59.71 -7.02 17.72
CA MET A 1 -58.51 -6.37 17.16
C MET A 1 -57.33 -6.75 18.04
N THR A 2 -56.55 -7.75 17.62
CA THR A 2 -55.51 -8.38 18.44
C THR A 2 -54.11 -8.03 17.92
N ASN A 3 -53.28 -7.56 18.85
CA ASN A 3 -51.83 -7.66 18.95
C ASN A 3 -50.98 -7.32 17.72
N SER A 4 -50.33 -6.16 17.79
CA SER A 4 -49.24 -5.74 16.91
C SER A 4 -48.01 -6.63 17.16
N LYS A 5 -47.78 -7.55 16.21
CA LYS A 5 -46.59 -8.38 16.10
C LYS A 5 -45.45 -7.57 15.49
N TYR A 6 -44.56 -7.01 16.31
CA TYR A 6 -43.16 -6.76 15.92
C TYR A 6 -42.26 -6.93 17.15
N ALA A 7 -42.25 -8.15 17.69
CA ALA A 7 -41.09 -8.64 18.42
C ALA A 7 -40.06 -9.05 17.38
N GLY A 8 -38.99 -8.28 17.22
CA GLY A 8 -37.99 -8.57 16.22
C GLY A 8 -36.83 -7.60 16.25
N PHE A 9 -35.73 -8.09 16.82
CA PHE A 9 -34.37 -7.69 16.46
C PHE A 9 -33.93 -6.32 16.97
N PHE A 10 -33.58 -6.23 18.27
CA PHE A 10 -32.38 -5.59 18.83
C PHE A 10 -32.60 -5.47 20.35
N PRO A 11 -31.74 -6.03 21.20
CA PRO A 11 -31.84 -5.81 22.64
C PRO A 11 -31.59 -4.32 22.93
N GLU A 12 -32.40 -3.71 23.79
CA GLU A 12 -32.09 -2.38 24.33
C GLU A 12 -30.74 -2.45 25.04
N LEU A 13 -29.77 -1.69 24.53
CA LEU A 13 -28.41 -1.67 25.03
C LEU A 13 -28.43 -1.15 26.47
N ILE A 14 -28.32 -2.07 27.42
CA ILE A 14 -27.90 -1.75 28.78
C ILE A 14 -26.51 -1.14 28.63
N ASN A 15 -26.39 0.15 28.91
CA ASN A 15 -25.14 0.88 29.02
C ASN A 15 -24.23 0.16 30.03
N ASN A 16 -23.46 -0.81 29.54
CA ASN A 16 -22.37 -1.43 30.26
C ASN A 16 -21.11 -0.69 29.83
N GLU A 17 -20.41 -0.14 30.82
CA GLU A 17 -19.07 0.45 30.73
C GLU A 17 -17.98 -0.55 30.27
N ALA A 18 -18.36 -1.62 29.55
CA ALA A 18 -17.55 -2.73 29.09
C ALA A 18 -17.22 -2.69 27.59
N ASP A 19 -17.58 -1.62 26.88
CA ASP A 19 -17.43 -1.48 25.41
C ASP A 19 -16.20 -0.62 25.00
N GLU A 20 -15.20 -0.51 25.87
CA GLU A 20 -13.95 0.19 25.54
C GLU A 20 -12.79 -0.77 25.22
N THR A 21 -12.86 -2.03 25.66
CA THR A 21 -11.72 -2.96 25.57
C THR A 21 -11.55 -3.62 24.20
N THR A 22 -12.58 -3.57 23.35
CA THR A 22 -12.56 -4.15 21.99
C THR A 22 -12.48 -3.11 20.89
N ARG A 23 -12.24 -1.83 21.22
CA ARG A 23 -12.01 -0.81 20.19
C ARG A 23 -10.74 -1.20 19.42
N PRO A 24 -10.79 -1.34 18.09
CA PRO A 24 -9.60 -1.61 17.31
C PRO A 24 -8.60 -0.49 17.57
N LEU A 25 -7.38 -0.87 17.94
CA LEU A 25 -6.29 0.08 18.12
C LEU A 25 -6.15 0.92 16.83
N PRO A 26 -5.96 2.25 16.94
CA PRO A 26 -5.72 3.07 15.78
C PRO A 26 -4.50 2.51 15.02
N ILE A 27 -4.68 2.27 13.72
CA ILE A 27 -3.61 1.80 12.85
C ILE A 27 -2.55 2.91 12.84
N GLN A 28 -1.39 2.65 13.46
CA GLN A 28 -0.24 3.53 13.33
C GLN A 28 0.28 3.41 11.90
N GLU A 29 -0.10 4.35 11.05
CA GLU A 29 0.52 4.50 9.74
C GLU A 29 1.99 4.88 9.96
N LEU A 30 2.90 4.04 9.43
CA LEU A 30 4.32 4.33 9.47
C LEU A 30 4.58 5.68 8.78
N PRO A 31 5.55 6.48 9.24
CA PRO A 31 5.92 7.71 8.56
C PRO A 31 6.20 7.44 7.08
N ARG A 32 5.71 8.32 6.19
CA ARG A 32 5.87 8.20 4.73
C ARG A 32 7.30 7.84 4.32
N GLN A 33 8.28 8.52 4.91
CA GLN A 33 9.69 8.29 4.61
C GLN A 33 10.13 6.86 4.93
N PHE A 34 9.67 6.31 6.06
CA PHE A 34 9.98 4.93 6.43
C PHE A 34 9.39 3.92 5.44
N GLN A 35 8.20 4.20 4.91
CA GLN A 35 7.58 3.35 3.88
C GLN A 35 8.41 3.38 2.59
N ILE A 36 8.83 4.56 2.13
CA ILE A 36 9.69 4.71 0.94
C ILE A 36 10.99 3.94 1.12
N ASP A 37 11.66 4.10 2.27
CA ASP A 37 12.93 3.45 2.57
C ASP A 37 12.78 1.92 2.61
N HIS A 38 11.67 1.42 3.16
CA HIS A 38 11.35 -0.01 3.19
C HIS A 38 11.16 -0.57 1.78
N GLU A 39 10.32 0.08 0.96
CA GLU A 39 10.07 -0.37 -0.41
C GLU A 39 11.34 -0.29 -1.28
N MET A 40 12.18 0.73 -1.08
CA MET A 40 13.50 0.82 -1.73
C MET A 40 14.41 -0.32 -1.33
N ALA A 41 14.40 -0.75 -0.07
CA ALA A 41 15.22 -1.87 0.38
C ALA A 41 14.80 -3.19 -0.30
N VAL A 42 13.49 -3.42 -0.49
CA VAL A 42 12.96 -4.59 -1.20
C VAL A 42 13.41 -4.57 -2.67
N ILE A 43 13.25 -3.44 -3.36
CA ILE A 43 13.66 -3.31 -4.76
C ILE A 43 15.18 -3.45 -4.91
N ARG A 44 15.97 -2.84 -4.01
CA ARG A 44 17.44 -2.91 -4.05
C ARG A 44 17.96 -4.34 -3.88
N THR A 45 17.27 -5.17 -3.10
CA THR A 45 17.61 -6.58 -2.88
C THR A 45 17.48 -7.41 -4.14
N HIS A 46 16.48 -7.12 -4.99
CA HIS A 46 16.22 -7.88 -6.22
C HIS A 46 16.80 -7.24 -7.48
N HIS A 47 16.76 -5.91 -7.55
CA HIS A 47 17.09 -5.12 -8.73
C HIS A 47 17.80 -3.81 -8.31
N ALA A 48 19.04 -3.93 -7.83
CA ALA A 48 19.87 -2.80 -7.39
C ALA A 48 19.97 -1.67 -8.45
N ARG A 49 20.06 -2.03 -9.74
CA ARG A 49 20.12 -1.05 -10.84
C ARG A 49 18.84 -0.22 -10.97
N ILE A 50 17.69 -0.85 -10.80
CA ILE A 50 16.38 -0.17 -10.83
C ILE A 50 16.26 0.74 -9.61
N ALA A 51 16.65 0.27 -8.42
CA ALA A 51 16.63 1.09 -7.21
C ALA A 51 17.48 2.37 -7.38
N SER A 52 18.69 2.27 -7.94
CA SER A 52 19.52 3.45 -8.21
C SER A 52 18.89 4.40 -9.24
N ALA A 53 18.17 3.89 -10.24
CA ALA A 53 17.46 4.73 -11.19
C ALA A 53 16.28 5.45 -10.51
N ILE A 54 15.51 4.74 -9.67
CA ILE A 54 14.41 5.32 -8.89
C ILE A 54 14.95 6.42 -7.97
N ASP A 55 16.04 6.18 -7.24
CA ASP A 55 16.69 7.18 -6.37
C ASP A 55 17.07 8.46 -7.16
N MET A 56 17.49 8.34 -8.43
CA MET A 56 17.82 9.49 -9.28
C MET A 56 16.59 10.26 -9.78
N PHE A 57 15.49 9.55 -10.06
CA PHE A 57 14.26 10.16 -10.59
C PHE A 57 13.25 10.51 -9.51
N TRP A 58 13.50 10.17 -8.24
CA TRP A 58 12.57 10.41 -7.14
C TRP A 58 12.25 11.91 -6.98
N GLY A 59 10.97 12.26 -6.95
CA GLY A 59 10.50 13.65 -6.92
C GLY A 59 10.29 14.29 -8.31
N HIS A 60 10.66 13.59 -9.40
CA HIS A 60 10.25 13.96 -10.75
C HIS A 60 8.98 13.22 -11.17
N LYS A 61 8.15 13.89 -11.97
CA LYS A 61 6.94 13.28 -12.56
C LYS A 61 7.25 12.03 -13.40
N ASP A 62 8.45 11.99 -13.96
CA ASP A 62 8.93 10.88 -14.78
C ASP A 62 9.20 9.61 -13.97
N CYS A 63 9.29 9.68 -12.64
CA CYS A 63 9.49 8.52 -11.77
C CYS A 63 8.31 7.54 -11.88
N VAL A 64 7.08 8.07 -11.83
CA VAL A 64 5.86 7.26 -11.93
C VAL A 64 5.74 6.65 -13.32
N GLU A 65 6.05 7.41 -14.38
CA GLU A 65 6.07 6.89 -15.75
C GLU A 65 7.11 5.78 -15.91
N TYR A 66 8.29 5.96 -15.34
CA TYR A 66 9.35 4.96 -15.34
C TYR A 66 8.93 3.67 -14.62
N LEU A 67 8.30 3.77 -13.45
CA LEU A 67 7.76 2.62 -12.72
C LEU A 67 6.67 1.89 -13.51
N HIS A 68 5.73 2.62 -14.12
CA HIS A 68 4.71 2.01 -14.99
C HIS A 68 5.33 1.29 -16.19
N GLN A 69 6.32 1.90 -16.84
CA GLN A 69 7.04 1.27 -17.94
C GLN A 69 7.77 0.01 -17.51
N LEU A 70 8.41 0.01 -16.34
CA LEU A 70 9.04 -1.19 -15.79
C LEU A 70 8.01 -2.30 -15.61
N ILE A 71 6.90 -2.02 -14.91
CA ILE A 71 5.84 -2.99 -14.64
C ILE A 71 5.28 -3.59 -15.94
N LEU A 72 4.97 -2.75 -16.94
CA LEU A 72 4.38 -3.17 -18.21
C LEU A 72 5.37 -3.96 -19.09
N ASN A 73 6.64 -3.57 -19.10
CA ASN A 73 7.67 -4.25 -19.88
C ASN A 73 8.13 -5.55 -19.19
N GLY A 74 7.86 -5.71 -17.90
CA GLY A 74 8.12 -6.94 -17.14
C GLY A 74 9.60 -7.24 -16.95
N GLY A 75 10.46 -6.22 -16.95
CA GLY A 75 11.90 -6.37 -16.75
C GLY A 75 12.69 -5.10 -17.06
N ASP A 76 13.99 -5.12 -16.73
CA ASP A 76 14.92 -3.99 -16.90
C ASP A 76 15.37 -3.76 -18.35
N GLY A 77 14.88 -4.55 -19.31
CA GLY A 77 15.24 -4.45 -20.73
C GLY A 77 16.69 -4.84 -21.06
N VAL A 78 17.49 -5.27 -20.07
CA VAL A 78 18.93 -5.56 -20.22
C VAL A 78 19.20 -7.06 -20.39
N GLY A 79 18.28 -7.92 -19.95
CA GLY A 79 18.33 -9.37 -20.18
C GLY A 79 17.24 -9.84 -21.15
N ARG A 80 17.61 -10.66 -22.14
CA ARG A 80 16.74 -11.28 -23.17
C ARG A 80 15.60 -12.17 -22.64
N THR A 81 15.33 -12.17 -21.34
CA THR A 81 14.39 -13.07 -20.70
C THR A 81 13.37 -12.21 -19.95
N ARG A 82 12.15 -12.14 -20.49
CA ARG A 82 10.96 -11.60 -19.81
C ARG A 82 10.63 -12.47 -18.58
N ILE A 83 11.48 -12.41 -17.57
CA ILE A 83 11.22 -12.98 -16.27
C ILE A 83 10.59 -11.82 -15.50
N GLY A 84 9.26 -11.84 -15.40
CA GLY A 84 8.51 -10.80 -14.71
C GLY A 84 9.01 -10.55 -13.29
N PHE A 85 8.59 -9.44 -12.70
CA PHE A 85 8.96 -9.11 -11.33
C PHE A 85 8.37 -10.11 -10.34
N LYS A 86 9.11 -10.35 -9.24
CA LYS A 86 8.55 -10.99 -8.06
C LYS A 86 7.37 -10.16 -7.55
N HIS A 87 6.38 -10.82 -6.94
CA HIS A 87 5.20 -10.14 -6.41
C HIS A 87 5.58 -9.05 -5.39
N GLU A 88 6.64 -9.27 -4.60
CA GLU A 88 7.13 -8.31 -3.59
C GLU A 88 7.65 -7.03 -4.24
N VAL A 89 8.39 -7.15 -5.35
CA VAL A 89 8.92 -6.01 -6.09
C VAL A 89 7.79 -5.25 -6.80
N LEU A 90 6.81 -5.97 -7.34
CA LEU A 90 5.65 -5.36 -7.97
C LEU A 90 4.80 -4.59 -6.94
N ALA A 91 4.56 -5.19 -5.77
CA ALA A 91 3.87 -4.54 -4.67
C ALA A 91 4.62 -3.26 -4.23
N ALA A 92 5.94 -3.35 -4.11
CA ALA A 92 6.79 -2.21 -3.78
C ALA A 92 6.65 -1.07 -4.80
N PHE A 93 6.68 -1.37 -6.11
CA PHE A 93 6.46 -0.36 -7.14
C PHE A 93 5.09 0.32 -7.04
N MET A 94 4.02 -0.45 -6.79
CA MET A 94 2.66 0.10 -6.64
C MET A 94 2.54 1.00 -5.40
N HIS A 95 3.15 0.60 -4.28
CA HIS A 95 3.21 1.44 -3.09
C HIS A 95 3.96 2.75 -3.34
N LEU A 96 5.10 2.71 -4.02
CA LEU A 96 5.87 3.91 -4.34
C LEU A 96 5.11 4.89 -5.24
N ILE A 97 4.38 4.39 -6.22
CA ILE A 97 3.51 5.21 -7.07
C ILE A 97 2.46 5.92 -6.21
N THR A 98 1.85 5.18 -5.29
CA THR A 98 0.84 5.74 -4.36
C THR A 98 1.45 6.81 -3.44
N LEU A 99 2.65 6.55 -2.90
CA LEU A 99 3.36 7.49 -2.03
C LEU A 99 3.87 8.74 -2.76
N HIS A 100 4.16 8.63 -4.05
CA HIS A 100 4.56 9.74 -4.90
C HIS A 100 3.35 10.64 -5.26
N ASP A 101 2.17 10.05 -5.46
CA ASP A 101 0.95 10.78 -5.83
C ASP A 101 0.23 11.45 -4.65
N LEU A 102 0.49 11.01 -3.42
CA LEU A 102 -0.06 11.63 -2.22
C LEU A 102 0.63 12.98 -1.94
N PRO A 103 -0.05 14.15 -2.06
CA PRO A 103 0.54 15.39 -1.56
C PRO A 103 0.75 15.29 -0.04
N GLU A 104 1.85 15.83 0.50
CA GLU A 104 1.95 16.06 1.95
C GLU A 104 0.83 17.03 2.35
N ASN A 105 0.01 16.61 3.30
CA ASN A 105 -1.18 17.32 3.76
C ASN A 105 -0.87 18.05 5.07
#